data_AF-A0A6A6DAX3-F1
#
_entry.id   AF-A0A6A6DAX3-F1
#
_cell.length_a   1.000
_cell.length_b   1.000
_cell.length_c   1.000
_cell.angle_alpha   90.00
_cell.angle_beta   90.00
_cell.angle_gamma   90.00
#
_symmetry.space_group_name_H-M   'P 1'
#
loop_
_entity.id
_entity.type
_entity.pdbx_description
1 polymer ?
#
loop_
_entity_poly.entity_id
_entity_poly.type
_entity_poly.pdbx_seq_one_letter_code
_entity_poly.pdbx_strand_id
1 'polypeptide(L)'
;MKYCIAKVFIASRPVGQLEVRRSQFHNFIRLQDETKSDISSFARSSLDGLNLTHILTQATKYIAENAQGVFLWVKLVGEELLAYHEEGYSEEEIFEFLKRLPTELEDLYRHMFEKMGRKKSDLRDGIKMLQFVLFGRRPLIVDELLHTLAIPDNPNTKYTPFDDSFQKLIPFEQRIISCGGNFLEIKTYLGNGTVQVMHQTVREFFLNPNGGVANSKFQIWLPSGCERPMYYFPVY
;
A
#
# COMPACT_ATOMS: atom_id res chain seq x y z
N MET A 1 0.18 39.95 35.94
CA MET A 1 0.88 38.95 35.09
C MET A 1 -0.12 38.41 34.09
N LYS A 2 0.21 38.38 32.79
CA LYS A 2 -0.61 37.70 31.77
C LYS A 2 -0.15 36.25 31.71
N TYR A 3 -1.06 35.32 31.95
CA TYR A 3 -0.78 33.89 31.77
C TYR A 3 -1.17 33.48 30.34
N CYS A 4 -0.36 32.63 29.71
CA CYS A 4 -0.67 32.02 28.43
C CYS A 4 -1.19 30.60 28.66
N ILE A 5 -2.29 30.23 28.01
CA ILE A 5 -2.84 28.88 28.07
C ILE A 5 -2.38 28.15 26.81
N ALA A 6 -1.51 27.15 26.96
CA ALA A 6 -1.13 26.24 25.89
C ALA A 6 -2.11 25.06 25.85
N LYS A 7 -2.70 24.78 24.69
CA LYS A 7 -3.50 23.58 24.44
C LYS A 7 -2.68 22.64 23.57
N VAL A 8 -2.52 21.40 24.02
CA VAL A 8 -1.72 20.37 23.33
C VAL A 8 -2.65 19.29 22.82
N PHE A 9 -2.50 18.94 21.55
CA PHE A 9 -3.15 17.78 20.92
C PHE A 9 -2.06 16.77 20.53
N ILE A 10 -2.26 15.51 20.88
CA ILE A 10 -1.32 14.42 20.61
C ILE A 10 -2.10 13.34 19.85
N ALA A 11 -1.60 12.95 18.68
CA ALA A 11 -2.08 11.81 17.92
C ALA A 11 -1.00 10.74 17.85
N SER A 12 -1.35 9.49 18.11
CA SER A 12 -0.43 8.35 18.08
C SER A 12 -1.17 7.07 17.71
N ARG A 13 -0.41 6.05 17.27
CA ARG A 13 -0.91 4.66 17.30
C ARG A 13 -1.18 4.23 18.76
N PRO A 14 -1.93 3.13 19.00
CA PRO A 14 -2.08 2.60 20.35
C PRO A 14 -0.72 2.23 20.93
N VAL A 15 -0.28 2.96 21.96
CA VAL A 15 0.96 2.68 22.70
C VAL A 15 0.58 2.45 24.15
N GLY A 16 0.96 1.30 24.70
CA GLY A 16 0.58 0.92 26.08
C GLY A 16 0.96 1.97 27.13
N GLN A 17 2.06 2.70 26.90
CA GLN A 17 2.51 3.80 27.78
C GLN A 17 1.49 4.96 27.86
N LEU A 18 0.82 5.28 26.75
CA LEU A 18 -0.22 6.32 26.72
C LEU A 18 -1.53 5.79 27.30
N GLU A 19 -1.83 4.51 27.09
CA GLU A 19 -3.02 3.88 27.65
C GLU A 19 -3.00 3.85 29.19
N VAL A 20 -1.85 3.54 29.79
CA VAL A 20 -1.65 3.57 31.25
C VAL A 20 -1.81 4.99 31.82
N ARG A 21 -1.48 6.02 31.04
CA ARG A 21 -1.59 7.44 31.45
C ARG A 21 -2.91 8.08 31.03
N ARG A 22 -3.89 7.29 30.56
CA ARG A 22 -5.16 7.81 30.03
C ARG A 22 -5.88 8.76 30.99
N SER A 23 -5.84 8.49 32.28
CA SER A 23 -6.46 9.32 33.33
C SER A 23 -5.80 10.69 33.52
N GLN A 24 -4.59 10.90 33.00
CA GLN A 24 -3.87 12.17 33.08
C GLN A 24 -4.25 13.13 31.94
N PHE A 25 -4.93 12.64 30.89
CA PHE A 25 -5.39 13.46 29.78
C PHE A 25 -6.78 14.00 30.05
N HIS A 26 -7.00 15.27 29.70
CA HIS A 26 -8.31 15.90 29.87
C HIS A 26 -9.37 15.29 28.94
N ASN A 27 -8.97 14.97 27.71
CA ASN A 27 -9.80 14.28 26.72
C ASN A 27 -8.98 13.16 26.09
N PHE A 28 -9.63 12.05 25.78
CA PHE A 28 -9.01 10.93 25.09
C PHE A 28 -9.99 10.36 24.06
N ILE A 29 -9.61 10.40 22.79
CA ILE A 29 -10.43 9.92 21.68
C ILE A 29 -9.74 8.70 21.10
N ARG A 30 -10.46 7.58 21.04
CA ARG A 30 -10.05 6.41 20.27
C ARG A 30 -10.67 6.53 18.90
N LEU A 31 -9.85 6.77 17.89
CA LEU A 31 -10.34 7.08 16.55
C LEU A 31 -11.26 5.97 16.01
N GLN A 32 -10.93 4.70 16.26
CA GLN A 32 -11.74 3.57 15.80
C GLN A 32 -13.15 3.49 16.41
N ASP A 33 -13.37 4.11 17.57
CA ASP A 33 -14.69 4.15 18.21
C ASP A 33 -15.59 5.20 17.53
N GLU A 34 -14.98 6.26 16.99
CA GLU A 34 -15.68 7.38 16.35
C GLU A 34 -15.86 7.20 14.83
N THR A 35 -14.99 6.44 14.16
CA THR A 35 -15.01 6.32 12.68
C THR A 35 -15.87 5.16 12.15
N LYS A 36 -16.65 4.48 12.99
CA LYS A 36 -17.43 3.29 12.57
C LYS A 36 -18.42 3.61 11.45
N SER A 37 -19.12 4.73 11.56
CA SER A 37 -20.07 5.17 10.53
C SER A 37 -19.35 5.47 9.23
N ASP A 38 -18.25 6.21 9.29
CA ASP A 38 -17.45 6.59 8.12
C ASP A 38 -16.85 5.36 7.42
N ILE A 39 -16.35 4.39 8.19
CA ILE A 39 -15.84 3.12 7.66
C ILE A 39 -16.96 2.34 6.95
N SER A 40 -18.16 2.29 7.52
CA SER A 40 -19.31 1.61 6.90
C SER A 40 -19.72 2.29 5.59
N SER A 41 -19.80 3.63 5.58
CA SER A 41 -20.06 4.41 4.38
C SER A 41 -18.97 4.22 3.33
N PHE A 42 -17.70 4.22 3.73
CA PHE A 42 -16.57 4.02 2.84
C PHE A 42 -16.54 2.59 2.28
N ALA A 43 -16.79 1.58 3.11
CA ALA A 43 -16.91 0.19 2.69
C ALA A 43 -18.01 0.03 1.63
N ARG A 44 -19.18 0.63 1.86
CA ARG A 44 -20.25 0.63 0.85
C ARG A 44 -19.79 1.25 -0.47
N SER A 45 -19.19 2.46 -0.40
CA SER A 45 -18.70 3.14 -1.60
C SER A 45 -17.63 2.37 -2.36
N SER A 46 -16.78 1.62 -1.65
CA SER A 46 -15.73 0.79 -2.27
C SER A 46 -16.30 -0.42 -3.02
N LEU A 47 -17.54 -0.83 -2.72
CA LEU A 47 -18.22 -1.95 -3.37
C LEU A 47 -19.15 -1.49 -4.51
N ASP A 48 -19.42 -0.19 -4.67
CA ASP A 48 -20.39 0.32 -5.66
C ASP A 48 -20.03 -0.09 -7.09
N GLY A 49 -18.73 -0.21 -7.41
CA GLY A 49 -18.26 -0.63 -8.74
C GLY A 49 -18.47 -2.11 -9.07
N LEU A 50 -18.85 -2.94 -8.09
CA LEU A 50 -19.01 -4.39 -8.24
C LEU A 50 -20.44 -4.81 -8.60
N ASN A 51 -21.38 -3.86 -8.60
CA ASN A 51 -22.81 -4.12 -8.84
C ASN A 51 -23.41 -5.25 -7.99
N LEU A 52 -22.91 -5.44 -6.78
CA LEU A 52 -23.41 -6.47 -5.84
C LEU A 52 -24.82 -6.09 -5.40
N THR A 53 -25.80 -6.94 -5.69
CA THR A 53 -27.21 -6.68 -5.37
C THR A 53 -27.67 -7.46 -4.15
N HIS A 54 -27.27 -8.72 -4.04
CA HIS A 54 -27.72 -9.64 -3.00
C HIS A 54 -26.86 -9.57 -1.74
N ILE A 55 -25.54 -9.42 -1.90
CA ILE A 55 -24.59 -9.47 -0.77
C ILE A 55 -24.17 -8.10 -0.24
N LEU A 56 -24.48 -6.99 -0.92
CA LEU A 56 -23.89 -5.67 -0.63
C LEU A 56 -23.99 -5.26 0.84
N THR A 57 -25.17 -5.42 1.44
CA THR A 57 -25.38 -5.09 2.87
C THR A 57 -24.55 -5.98 3.79
N GLN A 58 -24.47 -7.28 3.49
CA GLN A 58 -23.73 -8.25 4.28
C GLN A 58 -22.22 -8.03 4.15
N ALA A 59 -21.72 -7.80 2.93
CA ALA A 59 -20.34 -7.49 2.64
C ALA A 59 -19.90 -6.17 3.29
N THR A 60 -20.71 -5.11 3.16
CA THR A 60 -20.46 -3.81 3.80
C THR A 60 -20.32 -3.97 5.32
N LYS A 61 -21.24 -4.69 5.95
CA LYS A 61 -21.21 -4.95 7.40
C LYS A 61 -19.95 -5.73 7.79
N TYR A 62 -19.64 -6.79 7.06
CA TYR A 62 -18.46 -7.62 7.32
C TYR A 62 -17.17 -6.80 7.23
N ILE A 63 -17.01 -6.00 6.17
CA ILE A 63 -15.85 -5.12 6.00
C ILE A 63 -15.75 -4.12 7.15
N ALA A 64 -16.86 -3.48 7.52
CA ALA A 64 -16.85 -2.48 8.58
C ALA A 64 -16.48 -3.06 9.96
N GLU A 65 -16.92 -4.29 10.26
CA GLU A 65 -16.60 -4.99 11.51
C GLU A 65 -15.13 -5.44 11.57
N ASN A 66 -14.53 -5.78 10.41
CA ASN A 66 -13.17 -6.31 10.34
C ASN A 66 -12.10 -5.26 10.06
N ALA A 67 -12.47 -4.05 9.62
CA ALA A 67 -11.51 -3.00 9.28
C ALA A 67 -10.74 -2.44 10.49
N GLN A 68 -11.24 -2.64 11.72
CA GLN A 68 -10.63 -2.13 12.96
C GLN A 68 -10.26 -0.62 12.91
N GLY A 69 -11.03 0.18 12.17
CA GLY A 69 -10.78 1.62 11.96
C GLY A 69 -9.74 1.96 10.89
N VAL A 70 -9.23 0.97 10.13
CA VAL A 70 -8.20 1.16 9.10
C VAL A 70 -8.84 1.30 7.72
N PHE A 71 -9.05 2.55 7.28
CA PHE A 71 -9.58 2.86 5.94
C PHE A 71 -8.76 2.25 4.80
N LEU A 72 -7.44 2.17 4.97
CA LEU A 72 -6.56 1.57 3.97
C LEU A 72 -6.86 0.08 3.76
N TRP A 73 -7.22 -0.64 4.82
CA TRP A 73 -7.60 -2.05 4.72
C TRP A 73 -8.89 -2.18 3.90
N VAL A 74 -9.89 -1.32 4.16
CA VAL A 74 -11.15 -1.28 3.38
C VAL A 74 -10.87 -1.04 1.89
N LYS A 75 -10.01 -0.08 1.56
CA LYS A 75 -9.61 0.21 0.17
C LYS A 75 -9.00 -1.03 -0.50
N LEU A 76 -8.02 -1.65 0.15
CA LEU A 76 -7.30 -2.81 -0.40
C LEU A 76 -8.20 -4.03 -0.56
N VAL A 77 -9.10 -4.27 0.39
CA VAL A 77 -10.12 -5.32 0.28
C VAL A 77 -11.03 -5.04 -0.91
N GLY A 78 -11.50 -3.80 -1.08
CA GLY A 78 -12.29 -3.41 -2.26
C GLY A 78 -11.57 -3.69 -3.58
N GLU A 79 -10.28 -3.37 -3.67
CA GLU A 79 -9.44 -3.67 -4.85
C GLU A 79 -9.30 -5.18 -5.10
N GLU A 80 -9.14 -5.99 -4.05
CA GLU A 80 -9.10 -7.45 -4.18
C GLU A 80 -10.43 -8.03 -4.66
N LEU A 81 -11.56 -7.54 -4.12
CA LEU A 81 -12.88 -7.95 -4.56
C LEU A 81 -13.19 -7.52 -6.00
N LEU A 82 -12.72 -6.34 -6.42
CA LEU A 82 -12.84 -5.88 -7.81
C LEU A 82 -12.10 -6.79 -8.77
N ALA A 83 -10.83 -7.11 -8.49
CA ALA A 83 -10.07 -8.03 -9.32
C ALA A 83 -10.75 -9.41 -9.41
N TYR A 84 -11.29 -9.91 -8.29
CA TYR A 84 -12.04 -11.17 -8.27
C TYR A 84 -13.35 -11.06 -9.08
N HIS A 85 -14.08 -9.95 -8.96
CA HIS A 85 -15.31 -9.72 -9.74
C HIS A 85 -15.03 -9.66 -11.26
N GLU A 86 -13.95 -9.01 -11.67
CA GLU A 86 -13.53 -8.93 -13.08
C GLU A 86 -13.16 -10.30 -13.69
N GLU A 87 -12.81 -11.29 -12.86
CA GLU A 87 -12.61 -12.69 -13.28
C GLU A 87 -13.94 -13.44 -13.52
N GLY A 88 -15.09 -12.85 -13.19
CA GLY A 88 -16.43 -13.37 -13.51
C GLY A 88 -17.07 -14.27 -12.45
N TYR A 89 -16.59 -14.22 -11.20
CA TYR A 89 -17.15 -14.99 -10.08
C TYR A 89 -18.53 -14.48 -9.62
N SER A 90 -19.34 -15.38 -9.05
CA SER A 90 -20.67 -15.04 -8.52
C SER A 90 -20.59 -14.18 -7.25
N GLU A 91 -21.71 -13.54 -6.88
CA GLU A 91 -21.77 -12.77 -5.62
C GLU A 91 -21.44 -13.63 -4.39
N GLU A 92 -21.93 -14.87 -4.34
CA GLU A 92 -21.65 -15.79 -3.24
C GLU A 92 -20.16 -16.16 -3.17
N GLU A 93 -19.53 -16.39 -4.32
CA GLU A 93 -18.09 -16.68 -4.40
C GLU A 93 -17.25 -15.47 -3.97
N ILE A 94 -17.65 -14.26 -4.36
CA ILE A 94 -17.03 -13.00 -3.91
C ILE A 94 -17.14 -12.85 -2.40
N PHE A 95 -18.30 -13.16 -1.81
CA PHE A 95 -18.50 -13.05 -0.37
C PHE A 95 -17.69 -14.10 0.41
N GLU A 96 -17.58 -15.33 -0.10
CA GLU A 96 -16.70 -16.35 0.50
C GLU A 96 -15.22 -15.99 0.36
N PHE A 97 -14.82 -15.37 -0.75
CA PHE A 97 -13.48 -14.83 -0.91
C PHE A 97 -13.19 -13.71 0.09
N LEU A 98 -14.13 -12.76 0.27
CA LEU A 98 -14.03 -11.69 1.28
C LEU A 98 -13.74 -12.25 2.68
N LYS A 99 -14.41 -13.33 3.09
CA LYS A 99 -14.18 -13.97 4.40
C LYS A 99 -12.82 -14.63 4.56
N ARG A 100 -12.13 -14.95 3.46
CA ARG A 100 -10.80 -15.57 3.45
C ARG A 100 -9.68 -14.54 3.43
N LEU A 101 -9.98 -13.28 3.15
CA LEU A 101 -8.98 -12.21 3.15
C LEU A 101 -8.46 -11.98 4.57
N PRO A 102 -7.14 -11.73 4.73
CA PRO A 102 -6.58 -11.41 6.05
C PRO A 102 -7.17 -10.12 6.62
N THR A 103 -7.50 -10.13 7.91
CA THR A 103 -8.03 -8.97 8.65
C THR A 103 -6.94 -8.03 9.12
N GLU A 104 -5.71 -8.52 9.28
CA GLU A 104 -4.55 -7.73 9.65
C GLU A 104 -3.88 -7.15 8.40
N LEU A 105 -3.55 -5.85 8.43
CA LEU A 105 -3.02 -5.14 7.26
C LEU A 105 -1.68 -5.71 6.77
N GLU A 106 -0.78 -6.12 7.67
CA GLU A 106 0.50 -6.74 7.28
C GLU A 106 0.31 -8.09 6.57
N ASP A 107 -0.66 -8.88 7.00
CA ASP A 107 -0.97 -10.16 6.36
C ASP A 107 -1.67 -9.95 5.02
N LEU A 108 -2.49 -8.89 4.89
CA LEU A 108 -3.06 -8.48 3.61
C LEU A 108 -1.96 -8.06 2.62
N TYR A 109 -0.95 -7.31 3.06
CA TYR A 109 0.22 -7.02 2.22
C TYR A 109 0.97 -8.29 1.80
N ARG A 110 1.16 -9.25 2.70
CA ARG A 110 1.76 -10.54 2.36
C ARG A 110 0.95 -11.23 1.26
N HIS A 111 -0.37 -11.30 1.43
CA HIS A 111 -1.28 -11.87 0.43
C HIS A 111 -1.12 -11.20 -0.96
N MET A 112 -1.13 -9.87 -1.01
CA MET A 112 -0.97 -9.10 -2.25
C MET A 112 0.35 -9.38 -2.97
N PHE A 113 1.46 -9.47 -2.23
CA PHE A 113 2.75 -9.76 -2.83
C PHE A 113 2.84 -11.23 -3.30
N GLU A 114 2.22 -12.18 -2.59
CA GLU A 114 2.16 -13.57 -3.09
C GLU A 114 1.39 -13.67 -4.41
N LYS A 115 0.31 -12.90 -4.54
CA LYS A 115 -0.46 -12.78 -5.78
C LYS A 115 0.38 -12.20 -6.92
N MET A 116 1.17 -11.14 -6.65
CA MET A 116 2.13 -10.58 -7.61
C MET A 116 3.13 -11.65 -8.10
N GLY A 117 3.49 -12.61 -7.24
CA GLY A 117 4.40 -13.72 -7.55
C GLY A 117 3.91 -14.75 -8.57
N ARG A 118 2.64 -14.71 -9.00
CA ARG A 118 2.06 -15.71 -9.94
C ARG A 118 2.69 -15.66 -11.34
N LYS A 119 3.17 -14.48 -11.78
CA LYS A 119 3.92 -14.30 -13.03
C LYS A 119 5.35 -13.88 -12.71
N LYS A 120 6.33 -14.72 -13.06
CA LYS A 120 7.75 -14.48 -12.73
C LYS A 120 8.31 -13.17 -13.29
N SER A 121 7.91 -12.77 -14.50
CA SER A 121 8.30 -11.49 -15.10
C SER A 121 7.78 -10.31 -14.29
N ASP A 122 6.53 -10.38 -13.85
CA ASP A 122 5.84 -9.28 -13.19
C ASP A 122 6.38 -9.11 -11.77
N LEU A 123 6.69 -10.23 -11.09
CA LEU A 123 7.36 -10.22 -9.81
C LEU A 123 8.75 -9.57 -9.86
N ARG A 124 9.56 -9.91 -10.87
CA ARG A 124 10.89 -9.31 -11.06
C ARG A 124 10.78 -7.79 -11.20
N ASP A 125 9.91 -7.33 -12.10
CA ASP A 125 9.74 -5.90 -12.36
C ASP A 125 9.13 -5.17 -11.16
N GLY A 126 8.14 -5.79 -10.50
CA GLY A 126 7.50 -5.26 -9.30
C GLY A 126 8.49 -5.07 -8.15
N ILE A 127 9.31 -6.08 -7.85
CA ILE A 127 10.38 -5.98 -6.83
C ILE A 127 11.35 -4.86 -7.16
N LYS A 128 11.76 -4.78 -8.43
CA LYS A 128 12.72 -3.77 -8.87
C LYS A 128 12.15 -2.36 -8.77
N MET A 129 10.92 -2.14 -9.21
CA MET A 129 10.25 -0.86 -9.04
C MET A 129 10.10 -0.48 -7.56
N LEU A 130 9.70 -1.44 -6.71
CA LEU A 130 9.61 -1.24 -5.27
C LEU A 130 10.96 -0.84 -4.66
N GLN A 131 12.07 -1.47 -5.06
CA GLN A 131 13.41 -1.08 -4.61
C GLN A 131 13.71 0.40 -4.92
N PHE A 132 13.52 0.81 -6.17
CA PHE A 132 13.82 2.17 -6.59
C PHE A 132 12.90 3.20 -5.93
N VAL A 133 11.61 2.89 -5.74
CA VAL A 133 10.66 3.78 -5.06
C VAL A 133 10.94 3.87 -3.56
N LEU A 134 11.23 2.75 -2.88
CA LEU A 134 11.43 2.71 -1.42
C LEU A 134 12.75 3.37 -0.99
N PHE A 135 13.80 3.23 -1.80
CA PHE A 135 15.14 3.77 -1.53
C PHE A 135 15.44 5.07 -2.27
N GLY A 136 14.53 5.54 -3.13
CA GLY A 136 14.63 6.83 -3.79
C GLY A 136 14.71 7.99 -2.78
N ARG A 137 15.57 8.97 -3.07
CA ARG A 137 15.64 10.23 -2.29
C ARG A 137 14.50 11.20 -2.58
N ARG A 138 13.71 10.92 -3.61
CA ARG A 138 12.49 11.65 -3.99
C ARG A 138 11.58 10.70 -4.75
N PRO A 139 10.28 11.01 -4.88
CA PRO A 139 9.43 10.34 -5.85
C PRO A 139 10.09 10.35 -7.24
N LEU A 140 10.07 9.19 -7.89
CA LEU A 140 10.59 9.03 -9.26
C LEU A 140 9.49 9.40 -10.23
N ILE A 141 9.83 10.11 -11.32
CA ILE A 141 8.84 10.26 -12.41
C ILE A 141 8.64 8.91 -13.11
N VAL A 142 7.48 8.75 -13.77
CA VAL A 142 7.13 7.50 -14.46
C VAL A 142 8.25 7.02 -15.39
N ASP A 143 8.80 7.93 -16.21
CA ASP A 143 9.88 7.60 -17.15
C ASP A 143 11.18 7.16 -16.45
N GLU A 144 11.54 7.81 -15.35
CA GLU A 144 12.71 7.42 -14.55
C GLU A 144 12.55 6.01 -14.00
N LEU A 145 11.38 5.71 -13.42
CA LEU A 145 11.10 4.39 -12.87
C LEU A 145 11.14 3.32 -13.96
N LEU A 146 10.57 3.60 -15.13
CA LEU A 146 10.56 2.65 -16.24
C LEU A 146 11.96 2.40 -16.79
N HIS A 147 12.82 3.41 -16.91
CA HIS A 147 14.22 3.22 -17.27
C HIS A 147 14.95 2.28 -16.32
N THR A 148 14.56 2.23 -15.04
CA THR A 148 15.17 1.27 -14.10
C THR A 148 14.97 -0.16 -14.56
N LEU A 149 13.84 -0.52 -15.17
CA LEU A 149 13.55 -1.87 -15.63
C LEU A 149 14.56 -2.35 -16.69
N ALA A 150 15.12 -1.44 -17.50
CA ALA A 150 16.15 -1.76 -18.49
C ALA A 150 17.52 -2.11 -17.87
N ILE A 151 17.78 -1.70 -16.63
CA ILE A 151 19.06 -1.96 -15.95
C ILE A 151 19.21 -3.48 -15.73
N PRO A 152 20.27 -4.15 -16.18
CA PRO A 152 20.43 -5.58 -15.92
C PRO A 152 20.56 -5.86 -14.41
N ASP A 153 19.93 -6.92 -13.90
CA ASP A 153 20.09 -7.30 -12.48
C ASP A 153 21.51 -7.74 -12.15
N ASN A 154 22.23 -8.30 -13.14
CA ASN A 154 23.62 -8.68 -12.98
C ASN A 154 24.51 -7.46 -13.29
N PRO A 155 25.28 -6.96 -12.31
CA PRO A 155 26.12 -5.78 -12.49
C PRO A 155 27.24 -5.99 -13.52
N ASN A 156 27.57 -7.23 -13.87
CA ASN A 156 28.58 -7.56 -14.88
C ASN A 156 28.04 -7.58 -16.32
N THR A 157 26.73 -7.47 -16.50
CA THR A 157 26.12 -7.42 -17.84
C THR A 157 26.39 -6.05 -18.46
N LYS A 158 27.00 -6.04 -19.65
CA LYS A 158 27.20 -4.80 -20.42
C LYS A 158 25.84 -4.16 -20.70
N TYR A 159 25.65 -2.96 -20.18
CA TYR A 159 24.47 -2.14 -20.41
C TYR A 159 24.85 -0.93 -21.26
N THR A 160 24.18 -0.78 -22.40
CA THR A 160 24.22 0.44 -23.21
C THR A 160 22.89 1.16 -23.04
N PRO A 161 22.85 2.36 -22.46
CA PRO A 161 21.63 3.17 -22.40
C PRO A 161 21.15 3.41 -23.83
N PHE A 162 19.99 2.87 -24.19
CA PHE A 162 19.34 3.08 -25.48
C PHE A 162 18.15 4.01 -25.26
N ASP A 163 18.27 5.27 -25.68
CA ASP A 163 17.26 6.31 -25.41
C ASP A 163 15.96 6.14 -26.24
N ASP A 164 16.03 5.67 -27.49
CA ASP A 164 14.89 5.77 -28.42
C ASP A 164 13.96 4.54 -28.49
N SER A 165 14.38 3.38 -27.97
CA SER A 165 13.62 2.12 -28.14
C SER A 165 12.77 1.76 -26.93
N PHE A 166 13.15 2.19 -25.72
CA PHE A 166 12.46 1.79 -24.49
C PHE A 166 11.07 2.43 -24.37
N GLN A 167 10.95 3.71 -24.77
CA GLN A 167 9.68 4.43 -24.85
C GLN A 167 8.67 3.82 -25.85
N LYS A 168 9.11 2.96 -26.77
CA LYS A 168 8.20 2.36 -27.78
C LYS A 168 7.77 0.93 -27.46
N LEU A 169 8.38 0.29 -26.46
CA LEU A 169 8.27 -1.16 -26.26
C LEU A 169 7.45 -1.59 -25.03
N ILE A 170 7.17 -0.68 -24.09
CA ILE A 170 6.42 -1.00 -22.87
C ILE A 170 5.22 -0.05 -22.75
N PRO A 171 3.97 -0.54 -22.67
CA PRO A 171 2.84 0.30 -22.26
C PRO A 171 3.10 0.80 -20.83
N PHE A 172 3.44 2.09 -20.74
CA PHE A 172 4.23 2.72 -19.66
C PHE A 172 3.59 2.57 -18.27
N GLU A 173 2.43 3.17 -18.08
CA GLU A 173 1.74 3.20 -16.79
C GLU A 173 1.10 1.85 -16.47
N GLN A 174 0.64 1.13 -17.49
CA GLN A 174 0.04 -0.19 -17.32
C GLN A 174 1.05 -1.18 -16.74
N ARG A 175 2.34 -1.07 -17.07
CA ARG A 175 3.39 -1.92 -16.46
C ARG A 175 3.52 -1.65 -14.96
N ILE A 176 3.51 -0.38 -14.56
CA ILE A 176 3.56 0.01 -13.14
C ILE A 176 2.32 -0.51 -12.40
N ILE A 177 1.14 -0.35 -12.98
CA ILE A 177 -0.13 -0.81 -12.37
C ILE A 177 -0.14 -2.34 -12.25
N SER A 178 0.14 -3.05 -13.35
CA SER A 178 0.09 -4.52 -13.40
C SER A 178 1.14 -5.19 -12.52
N CYS A 179 2.38 -4.67 -12.49
CA CYS A 179 3.48 -5.26 -11.73
C CYS A 179 3.61 -4.67 -10.32
N GLY A 180 3.01 -3.51 -10.05
CA GLY A 180 3.06 -2.82 -8.76
C GLY A 180 2.18 -3.44 -7.67
N GLY A 181 1.23 -4.31 -8.03
CA GLY A 181 0.44 -5.13 -7.10
C GLY A 181 -0.25 -4.32 -6.00
N ASN A 182 -0.82 -3.17 -6.38
CA ASN A 182 -1.42 -2.15 -5.51
C ASN A 182 -0.47 -1.53 -4.46
N PHE A 183 0.80 -1.89 -4.42
CA PHE A 183 1.78 -1.23 -3.55
C PHE A 183 2.23 0.13 -4.08
N LEU A 184 2.20 0.30 -5.40
CA LEU A 184 2.63 1.51 -6.10
C LEU A 184 1.41 2.25 -6.65
N GLU A 185 1.45 3.57 -6.57
CA GLU A 185 0.47 4.44 -7.21
C GLU A 185 1.17 5.54 -8.01
N ILE A 186 0.51 6.02 -9.06
CA ILE A 186 0.94 7.16 -9.84
C ILE A 186 0.19 8.40 -9.35
N LYS A 187 0.93 9.43 -8.93
CA LYS A 187 0.42 10.76 -8.62
C LYS A 187 0.79 11.73 -9.71
N THR A 188 -0.21 12.38 -10.29
CA THR A 188 -0.01 13.41 -11.31
C THR A 188 -0.03 14.78 -10.67
N TYR A 189 1.10 15.49 -10.74
CA TYR A 189 1.21 16.88 -10.30
C TYR A 189 1.59 17.75 -11.50
N LEU A 190 0.76 18.75 -11.80
CA LEU A 190 1.02 19.74 -12.86
C LEU A 190 1.39 19.12 -14.23
N GLY A 191 0.80 17.96 -14.56
CA GLY A 191 1.02 17.25 -15.83
C GLY A 191 2.14 16.20 -15.81
N ASN A 192 2.93 16.12 -14.75
CA ASN A 192 3.98 15.10 -14.61
C ASN A 192 3.56 14.01 -13.60
N GLY A 193 3.58 12.75 -14.03
CA GLY A 193 3.32 11.58 -13.20
C GLY A 193 4.56 11.19 -12.39
N THR A 194 4.39 11.06 -11.07
CA THR A 194 5.39 10.50 -10.15
C THR A 194 4.87 9.22 -9.53
N VAL A 195 5.76 8.28 -9.24
CA VAL A 195 5.42 7.00 -8.64
C VAL A 195 5.86 7.00 -7.18
N GLN A 196 4.94 6.59 -6.31
CA GLN A 196 5.19 6.42 -4.88
C GLN A 196 4.53 5.16 -4.36
N VAL A 197 4.83 4.78 -3.12
CA VAL A 197 4.06 3.75 -2.43
C VAL A 197 2.66 4.29 -2.11
N MET A 198 1.64 3.46 -2.18
CA MET A 198 0.25 3.85 -1.93
C MET A 198 0.01 4.42 -0.52
N HIS A 199 0.87 4.07 0.44
CA HIS A 199 0.75 4.48 1.83
C HIS A 199 2.05 4.26 2.61
N GLN A 200 2.26 5.06 3.66
CA GLN A 200 3.46 4.98 4.50
C GLN A 200 3.66 3.61 5.15
N THR A 201 2.58 2.90 5.49
CA THR A 201 2.65 1.54 6.09
C THR A 201 3.23 0.49 5.15
N VAL A 202 3.14 0.68 3.83
CA VAL A 202 3.82 -0.20 2.86
C VAL A 202 5.34 -0.08 3.02
N ARG A 203 5.83 1.14 3.20
CA ARG A 203 7.25 1.39 3.43
C ARG A 203 7.71 0.78 4.76
N GLU A 204 6.92 0.93 5.82
CA GLU A 204 7.18 0.27 7.11
C GLU A 204 7.21 -1.25 6.96
N PHE A 205 6.23 -1.84 6.25
CA PHE A 205 6.16 -3.26 5.98
C PHE A 205 7.45 -3.78 5.33
N PHE A 206 7.90 -3.18 4.23
CA PHE A 206 9.09 -3.66 3.51
C PHE A 206 10.42 -3.34 4.20
N LEU A 207 10.52 -2.24 4.96
CA LEU A 207 11.80 -1.76 5.50
C LEU A 207 12.04 -2.11 6.98
N ASN A 208 11.04 -2.64 7.69
CA ASN A 208 11.15 -3.02 9.10
C ASN A 208 12.14 -4.20 9.28
N PRO A 209 13.29 -4.00 9.97
CA PRO A 209 14.29 -5.06 10.18
C PRO A 209 13.77 -6.26 10.99
N ASN A 210 12.79 -6.03 11.85
CA ASN A 210 12.19 -7.05 12.70
C ASN A 210 10.79 -7.46 12.20
N GLY A 211 10.41 -6.98 11.01
CA GLY A 211 9.10 -7.22 10.43
C GLY A 211 8.99 -8.59 9.77
N GLY A 212 7.75 -9.01 9.51
CA GLY A 212 7.42 -10.33 8.96
C GLY A 212 7.96 -10.63 7.55
N VAL A 213 8.64 -9.67 6.90
CA VAL A 213 9.27 -9.83 5.57
C VAL A 213 10.79 -9.85 5.60
N ALA A 214 11.44 -9.47 6.71
CA ALA A 214 12.89 -9.30 6.78
C ALA A 214 13.69 -10.57 6.45
N ASN A 215 13.14 -11.76 6.73
CA ASN A 215 13.78 -13.07 6.50
C ASN A 215 12.98 -13.96 5.56
N SER A 216 12.34 -13.35 4.55
CA SER A 216 11.37 -14.04 3.70
C SER A 216 11.66 -13.82 2.22
N LYS A 217 10.95 -14.54 1.34
CA LYS A 217 10.98 -14.28 -0.12
C LYS A 217 10.56 -12.86 -0.52
N PHE A 218 9.96 -12.11 0.42
CA PHE A 218 9.50 -10.73 0.26
C PHE A 218 10.59 -9.70 0.63
N GLN A 219 11.79 -10.16 1.01
CA GLN A 219 12.88 -9.28 1.42
C GLN A 219 13.35 -8.42 0.24
N ILE A 220 13.24 -7.11 0.42
CA ILE A 220 13.78 -6.14 -0.52
C ILE A 220 15.22 -5.81 -0.07
N TRP A 221 16.20 -6.28 -0.82
CA TRP A 221 17.61 -6.09 -0.50
C TRP A 221 18.00 -4.61 -0.51
N LEU A 222 18.71 -4.18 0.54
CA LEU A 222 19.56 -3.00 0.49
C LEU A 222 20.80 -3.35 -0.34
N PRO A 223 21.16 -2.58 -1.36
CA PRO A 223 22.47 -2.69 -1.98
C PRO A 223 23.57 -2.59 -0.92
N SER A 224 24.60 -3.43 -1.01
CA SER A 224 25.72 -3.43 -0.05
C SER A 224 26.34 -2.03 0.04
N GLY A 225 26.37 -1.45 1.26
CA GLY A 225 26.91 -0.11 1.51
C GLY A 225 25.89 1.04 1.50
N CYS A 226 24.61 0.78 1.21
CA CYS A 226 23.54 1.76 1.41
C CYS A 226 23.00 1.70 2.84
N GLU A 227 23.11 2.82 3.57
CA GLU A 227 22.37 3.01 4.82
C GLU A 227 20.86 3.13 4.53
N ARG A 228 20.03 2.60 5.43
CA ARG A 228 18.59 2.85 5.35
C ARG A 228 18.36 4.36 5.40
N PRO A 229 17.54 4.94 4.50
CA PRO A 229 17.31 6.37 4.50
C PRO A 229 16.82 6.82 5.89
N MET A 230 17.64 7.63 6.58
CA MET A 230 17.33 8.16 7.92
C MET A 230 16.17 9.15 7.90
N TYR A 231 15.78 9.65 6.73
CA TYR A 231 14.72 10.64 6.58
C TYR A 231 13.51 10.04 5.85
N TYR A 232 12.36 10.17 6.49
CA TYR A 232 11.06 9.81 5.93
C TYR A 232 10.62 10.90 4.95
N PHE A 233 10.47 10.56 3.67
CA PHE A 233 9.74 11.41 2.74
C PHE A 233 8.25 11.15 2.94
N PRO A 234 7.42 12.19 3.08
CA PRO A 234 5.98 12.01 3.14
C PRO A 234 5.48 11.34 1.85
N VAL A 235 4.53 10.43 2.00
CA VAL A 235 3.63 10.05 0.90
C VAL A 235 2.71 11.26 0.70
N TYR A 236 2.75 11.89 -0.47
CA TYR A 236 2.00 13.13 -0.76
C TYR A 236 0.74 12.86 -1.58
#